data_AF-A0A967M5G1-F1
#
_entry.id   AF-A0A967M5G1-F1
#
_cell.length_a   1.000
_cell.length_b   1.000
_cell.length_c   1.000
_cell.angle_alpha   90.00
_cell.angle_beta   90.00
_cell.angle_gamma   90.00
#
_symmetry.space_group_name_H-M   'P 1'
#
loop_
_entity.id
_entity.type
_entity.pdbx_description
1 polymer ?
#
loop_
_entity_poly.entity_id
_entity_poly.type
_entity_poly.pdbx_seq_one_letter_code
_entity_poly.pdbx_strand_id
1 'polypeptide(L)'
;GPGYSGGDSFGGVYDFGEGVFNDYHTFAIEWEPDEIRWFVDGINYHNATPADIAPNEWVFNHPFFLIMNVAIGGNFGGPVGEDTTFPQTLHVDYVRVYQAPDTAERFEASFTDSFSGWQKVVLPFETFTRSAEQPAGAPDDGFGLSEVWGYGFKLPEGGTTSGSLLLDQVRLELIPPPTEITVVNTNDSGDGSLRQAIADVASGGTITFDPGLTGGTITLTSGPLAIGKDLTIDGSAAPGLTISGNNTTRVLIINPGATANINALVITGGLGNAQAGGIRNNGTLNLSNSTVTGNTVAGGA
;
A
#
# COMPACT_ATOMS: atom_id res chain seq x y z
N GLY A 1 15.11 -17.45 1.64
CA GLY A 1 15.49 -16.11 1.16
C GLY A 1 16.39 -16.22 -0.06
N PRO A 2 16.99 -15.11 -0.53
CA PRO A 2 17.93 -15.12 -1.65
C PRO A 2 19.11 -16.05 -1.34
N GLY A 3 19.35 -17.07 -2.16
CA GLY A 3 20.46 -18.00 -1.98
C GLY A 3 20.24 -19.14 -0.97
N TYR A 4 19.07 -19.20 -0.31
CA TYR A 4 18.70 -20.28 0.61
C TYR A 4 17.18 -20.53 0.54
N SER A 5 16.73 -21.29 -0.46
CA SER A 5 15.30 -21.49 -0.76
C SER A 5 15.06 -22.79 -1.50
N GLY A 6 13.81 -23.29 -1.46
CA GLY A 6 13.45 -24.52 -2.14
C GLY A 6 14.26 -25.71 -1.61
N GLY A 7 14.84 -26.50 -2.52
CA GLY A 7 15.70 -27.65 -2.18
C GLY A 7 17.04 -27.27 -1.55
N ASP A 8 17.46 -26.01 -1.67
CA ASP A 8 18.67 -25.46 -1.05
C ASP A 8 18.34 -24.63 0.20
N SER A 9 17.28 -25.01 0.92
CA SER A 9 16.89 -24.33 2.16
C SER A 9 17.96 -24.48 3.25
N PHE A 10 18.16 -23.42 4.03
CA PHE A 10 18.85 -23.53 5.32
C PHE A 10 17.86 -24.05 6.37
N GLY A 11 18.14 -25.22 6.95
CA GLY A 11 17.25 -25.87 7.90
C GLY A 11 17.93 -27.01 8.66
N GLY A 12 17.27 -27.48 9.72
CA GLY A 12 17.66 -28.67 10.46
C GLY A 12 16.75 -29.87 10.18
N VAL A 13 17.21 -31.06 10.56
CA VAL A 13 16.42 -32.30 10.50
C VAL A 13 16.19 -32.82 11.91
N TYR A 14 14.94 -33.09 12.24
CA TYR A 14 14.56 -33.87 13.42
C TYR A 14 14.11 -35.25 12.96
N ASP A 15 14.75 -36.29 13.48
CA ASP A 15 14.40 -37.69 13.19
C ASP A 15 13.49 -38.22 14.31
N PHE A 16 12.25 -38.55 13.96
CA PHE A 16 11.27 -39.12 14.88
C PHE A 16 11.56 -40.59 15.22
N GLY A 17 12.42 -41.27 14.46
CA GLY A 17 12.68 -42.71 14.57
C GLY A 17 11.53 -43.59 14.06
N GLU A 18 10.40 -42.98 13.70
CA GLU A 18 9.22 -43.61 13.12
C GLU A 18 8.53 -42.68 12.11
N GLY A 19 7.42 -43.14 11.52
CA GLY A 19 6.66 -42.33 10.59
C GLY A 19 5.97 -41.17 11.29
N VAL A 20 6.30 -39.93 10.88
CA VAL A 20 5.67 -38.68 11.39
C VAL A 20 4.14 -38.68 11.25
N PHE A 21 3.59 -39.50 10.36
CA PHE A 21 2.16 -39.66 10.14
C PHE A 21 1.44 -40.58 11.15
N ASN A 22 2.18 -41.18 12.10
CA ASN A 22 1.61 -42.11 13.08
C ASN A 22 0.80 -41.39 14.19
N ASP A 23 1.08 -40.12 14.48
CA ASP A 23 0.41 -39.33 15.52
C ASP A 23 0.34 -37.83 15.17
N TYR A 24 -0.38 -37.06 15.97
CA TYR A 24 -0.34 -35.59 15.92
C TYR A 24 0.92 -35.06 16.61
N HIS A 25 1.59 -34.12 15.93
CA HIS A 25 2.77 -33.44 16.45
C HIS A 25 2.54 -31.92 16.51
N THR A 26 3.18 -31.26 17.47
CA THR A 26 3.19 -29.80 17.56
C THR A 26 4.44 -29.26 16.90
N PHE A 27 4.29 -28.65 15.72
CA PHE A 27 5.36 -27.88 15.08
C PHE A 27 5.21 -26.41 15.48
N ALA A 28 6.30 -25.81 15.97
CA ALA A 28 6.31 -24.39 16.34
C ALA A 28 7.52 -23.68 15.74
N ILE A 29 7.31 -22.41 15.40
CA ILE A 29 8.36 -21.48 14.99
C ILE A 29 8.27 -20.30 15.94
N GLU A 30 9.34 -20.03 16.67
CA GLU A 30 9.54 -18.76 17.35
C GLU A 30 10.39 -17.88 16.45
N TRP A 31 9.91 -16.67 16.22
CA TRP A 31 10.53 -15.75 15.29
C TRP A 31 10.63 -14.37 15.93
N GLU A 32 11.87 -13.93 16.10
CA GLU A 32 12.27 -12.67 16.71
C GLU A 32 13.13 -11.88 15.71
N PRO A 33 13.35 -10.57 15.92
CA PRO A 33 14.35 -9.86 15.15
C PRO A 33 15.69 -10.59 15.22
N ASP A 34 16.19 -10.99 14.05
CA ASP A 34 17.51 -11.64 13.86
C ASP A 34 17.69 -13.05 14.46
N GLU A 35 16.62 -13.74 14.88
CA GLU A 35 16.66 -15.16 15.21
C GLU A 35 15.34 -15.88 14.86
N ILE A 36 15.46 -17.09 14.30
CA ILE A 36 14.34 -18.02 14.15
C ILE A 36 14.72 -19.33 14.84
N ARG A 37 13.80 -19.87 15.63
CA ARG A 37 13.94 -21.15 16.33
C ARG A 37 12.80 -22.08 15.94
N TRP A 38 13.13 -23.32 15.58
CA TRP A 38 12.15 -24.33 15.16
C TRP A 38 12.05 -25.44 16.20
N PHE A 39 10.81 -25.79 16.53
CA PHE A 39 10.49 -26.78 17.53
C PHE A 39 9.57 -27.85 16.98
N VAL A 40 9.73 -29.04 17.53
CA VAL A 40 8.82 -30.17 17.34
C VAL A 40 8.55 -30.81 18.70
N ASP A 41 7.28 -30.93 19.06
CA ASP A 41 6.84 -31.45 20.36
C ASP A 41 7.54 -30.79 21.56
N GLY A 42 7.80 -29.48 21.43
CA GLY A 42 8.48 -28.65 22.42
C GLY A 42 10.01 -28.76 22.43
N ILE A 43 10.60 -29.60 21.59
CA ILE A 43 12.05 -29.76 21.45
C ILE A 43 12.55 -28.79 20.38
N ASN A 44 13.44 -27.88 20.76
CA ASN A 44 14.18 -27.06 19.80
C ASN A 44 15.16 -27.94 19.03
N TYR A 45 15.02 -28.03 17.71
CA TYR A 45 15.89 -28.83 16.86
C TYR A 45 16.70 -28.00 15.86
N HIS A 46 16.41 -26.71 15.69
CA HIS A 46 17.15 -25.85 14.77
C HIS A 46 17.00 -24.37 15.14
N ASN A 47 18.08 -23.62 14.96
CA ASN A 47 18.13 -22.16 15.07
C ASN A 47 18.78 -21.58 13.80
N ALA A 48 18.40 -20.36 13.44
CA ALA A 48 19.04 -19.59 12.38
C ALA A 48 19.16 -18.12 12.79
N THR A 49 20.32 -17.55 12.52
CA THR A 49 20.63 -16.13 12.69
C THR A 49 21.16 -15.55 11.36
N PRO A 50 21.22 -14.21 11.20
CA PRO A 50 21.85 -13.59 10.05
C PRO A 50 23.29 -14.07 9.77
N ALA A 51 24.04 -14.43 10.82
CA ALA A 51 25.41 -14.92 10.68
C ALA A 51 25.48 -16.30 10.02
N ASP A 52 24.48 -17.16 10.22
CA ASP A 52 24.46 -18.52 9.68
C ASP A 52 24.22 -18.57 8.17
N ILE A 53 23.51 -17.57 7.63
CA ILE A 53 23.21 -17.47 6.21
C ILE A 53 24.10 -16.47 5.47
N ALA A 54 25.04 -15.82 6.16
CA ALA A 54 26.00 -14.90 5.56
C ALA A 54 26.81 -15.59 4.43
N PRO A 55 27.11 -14.89 3.33
CA PRO A 55 26.87 -13.47 3.06
C PRO A 55 25.48 -13.17 2.48
N ASN A 56 24.56 -14.14 2.46
CA ASN A 56 23.23 -13.91 1.93
C ASN A 56 22.45 -12.94 2.82
N GLU A 57 21.44 -12.27 2.24
CA GLU A 57 20.61 -11.29 2.95
C GLU A 57 19.63 -11.98 3.91
N TRP A 58 19.51 -11.46 5.13
CA TRP A 58 18.46 -11.85 6.08
C TRP A 58 17.16 -11.12 5.74
N VAL A 59 16.16 -11.86 5.24
CA VAL A 59 14.88 -11.29 4.75
C VAL A 59 13.71 -11.62 5.68
N PHE A 60 13.97 -11.90 6.95
CA PHE A 60 12.92 -12.30 7.89
C PHE A 60 12.61 -11.23 8.92
N ASN A 61 12.73 -9.94 8.63
CA ASN A 61 12.32 -8.87 9.55
C ASN A 61 11.17 -8.04 8.91
N HIS A 62 10.10 -8.71 8.46
CA HIS A 62 8.91 -8.07 7.87
C HIS A 62 7.66 -8.95 8.03
N PRO A 63 6.42 -8.45 7.86
CA PRO A 63 5.22 -9.27 8.03
C PRO A 63 5.16 -10.49 7.09
N PHE A 64 4.73 -11.64 7.63
CA PHE A 64 4.49 -12.89 6.89
C PHE A 64 3.05 -13.37 7.07
N PHE A 65 2.65 -14.29 6.19
CA PHE A 65 1.43 -15.08 6.33
C PHE A 65 1.78 -16.57 6.40
N LEU A 66 0.98 -17.37 7.10
CA LEU A 66 1.17 -18.81 7.19
C LEU A 66 0.54 -19.51 5.99
N ILE A 67 1.31 -20.38 5.32
CA ILE A 67 0.80 -21.29 4.29
C ILE A 67 0.84 -22.71 4.84
N MET A 68 -0.28 -23.42 4.74
CA MET A 68 -0.35 -24.87 4.98
C MET A 68 -0.77 -25.55 3.68
N ASN A 69 0.00 -26.55 3.24
CA ASN A 69 -0.31 -27.32 2.05
C ASN A 69 0.13 -28.78 2.19
N VAL A 70 -0.46 -29.67 1.38
CA VAL A 70 0.04 -31.02 1.13
C VAL A 70 0.61 -31.07 -0.28
N ALA A 71 1.91 -31.29 -0.40
CA ALA A 71 2.61 -31.45 -1.67
C ALA A 71 2.95 -32.93 -1.91
N ILE A 72 2.85 -33.37 -3.16
CA ILE A 72 3.17 -34.74 -3.56
C ILE A 72 4.44 -34.71 -4.42
N GLY A 73 5.44 -35.50 -4.00
CA GLY A 73 6.71 -35.66 -4.70
C GLY A 73 7.75 -34.57 -4.40
N GLY A 74 8.65 -34.33 -5.36
CA GLY A 74 9.76 -33.37 -5.24
C GLY A 74 10.92 -33.87 -4.40
N ASN A 75 11.88 -32.98 -4.09
CA ASN A 75 13.10 -33.34 -3.36
C ASN A 75 12.82 -33.89 -1.95
N PHE A 76 11.70 -33.48 -1.34
CA PHE A 76 11.30 -33.93 0.00
C PHE A 76 10.38 -35.16 -0.03
N GLY A 77 9.38 -35.18 -0.92
CA GLY A 77 8.37 -36.25 -0.98
C GLY A 77 8.81 -37.51 -1.76
N GLY A 78 9.94 -37.47 -2.47
CA GLY A 78 10.45 -38.60 -3.26
C GLY A 78 9.73 -38.78 -4.62
N PRO A 79 10.07 -39.85 -5.36
CA PRO A 79 9.45 -40.14 -6.65
C PRO A 79 7.97 -40.54 -6.48
N VAL A 80 7.12 -40.06 -7.40
CA VAL A 80 5.72 -40.49 -7.48
C VAL A 80 5.66 -41.73 -8.38
N GLY A 81 5.51 -42.90 -7.77
CA GLY A 81 5.46 -44.21 -8.44
C GLY A 81 4.08 -44.86 -8.43
N GLU A 82 3.97 -46.04 -9.04
CA GLU A 82 2.74 -46.87 -9.06
C GLU A 82 2.29 -47.32 -7.66
N ASP A 83 3.20 -47.26 -6.68
CA ASP A 83 2.99 -47.52 -5.26
C ASP A 83 2.41 -46.32 -4.50
N THR A 84 2.28 -45.15 -5.13
CA THR A 84 1.65 -43.98 -4.51
C THR A 84 0.14 -44.22 -4.37
N THR A 85 -0.30 -44.37 -3.13
CA THR A 85 -1.72 -44.61 -2.83
C THR A 85 -2.46 -43.30 -2.60
N PHE A 86 -3.67 -43.19 -3.15
CA PHE A 86 -4.57 -42.05 -2.96
C PHE A 86 -5.95 -42.52 -2.49
N PRO A 87 -6.71 -41.69 -1.75
CA PRO A 87 -6.37 -40.33 -1.31
C PRO A 87 -5.41 -40.30 -0.10
N GLN A 88 -4.68 -39.18 0.05
CA GLN A 88 -3.89 -38.85 1.23
C GLN A 88 -4.47 -37.57 1.87
N THR A 89 -4.42 -37.47 3.19
CA THR A 89 -5.01 -36.35 3.94
C THR A 89 -4.01 -35.80 4.95
N LEU A 90 -3.93 -34.47 5.06
CA LEU A 90 -3.30 -33.79 6.20
C LEU A 90 -4.37 -33.42 7.20
N HIS A 91 -4.23 -33.91 8.42
CA HIS A 91 -5.07 -33.53 9.53
C HIS A 91 -4.41 -32.42 10.34
N VAL A 92 -5.12 -31.30 10.52
CA VAL A 92 -4.68 -30.18 11.35
C VAL A 92 -5.71 -30.00 12.45
N ASP A 93 -5.29 -30.20 13.71
CA ASP A 93 -6.18 -30.00 14.86
C ASP A 93 -6.34 -28.51 15.18
N TYR A 94 -5.22 -27.77 15.24
CA TYR A 94 -5.24 -26.34 15.50
C TYR A 94 -4.08 -25.59 14.84
N VAL A 95 -4.27 -24.27 14.70
CA VAL A 95 -3.22 -23.30 14.41
C VAL A 95 -3.31 -22.20 15.46
N ARG A 96 -2.18 -21.78 16.02
CA ARG A 96 -2.07 -20.62 16.92
C ARG A 96 -0.97 -19.71 16.43
N VAL A 97 -1.24 -18.40 16.49
CA VAL A 97 -0.28 -17.34 16.17
C VAL A 97 -0.24 -16.41 17.36
N TYR A 98 0.96 -16.10 17.83
CA TYR A 98 1.20 -15.15 18.91
C TYR A 98 2.00 -13.97 18.34
N GLN A 99 1.69 -12.76 18.80
CA GLN A 99 2.43 -11.56 18.45
C GLN A 99 3.23 -11.09 19.68
N ALA A 100 4.36 -10.40 19.44
CA ALA A 100 5.10 -9.72 20.49
C ALA A 100 4.17 -8.77 21.29
N PRO A 101 4.49 -8.46 22.56
CA PRO A 101 3.74 -7.49 23.35
C PRO A 101 3.54 -6.20 22.56
N ASP A 102 2.32 -5.65 22.59
CA ASP A 102 2.06 -4.33 22.04
C ASP A 102 2.90 -3.31 22.81
N THR A 103 3.78 -2.60 22.12
CA THR A 103 4.57 -1.47 22.64
C THR A 103 4.30 -0.19 21.87
N ALA A 104 3.27 -0.16 21.01
CA ALA A 104 2.98 1.00 20.18
C ALA A 104 2.50 2.16 21.08
N GLU A 105 3.21 3.28 21.03
CA GLU A 105 2.82 4.46 21.79
C GLU A 105 1.51 5.04 21.27
N ARG A 106 0.60 5.35 22.19
CA ARG A 106 -0.76 5.80 21.86
C ARG A 106 -0.89 7.31 22.06
N PHE A 107 -1.32 8.00 21.02
CA PHE A 107 -1.71 9.40 21.07
C PHE A 107 -3.19 9.53 20.73
N GLU A 108 -3.88 10.40 21.46
CA GLU A 108 -5.32 10.60 21.34
C GLU A 108 -5.66 12.08 21.16
N ALA A 109 -6.64 12.33 20.30
CA ALA A 109 -7.34 13.59 20.16
C ALA A 109 -8.84 13.30 20.21
N SER A 110 -9.61 14.22 20.79
CA SER A 110 -11.06 14.08 20.93
C SER A 110 -11.77 15.23 20.24
N PHE A 111 -12.93 14.95 19.66
CA PHE A 111 -13.86 15.96 19.20
C PHE A 111 -15.27 15.62 19.68
N THR A 112 -16.13 16.63 19.79
CA THR A 112 -17.55 16.44 20.10
C THR A 112 -18.35 16.44 18.81
N ASP A 113 -19.00 15.32 18.51
CA ASP A 113 -20.03 15.28 17.47
C ASP A 113 -21.33 15.90 18.03
N SER A 114 -21.69 17.06 17.50
CA SER A 114 -22.88 17.83 17.89
C SER A 114 -23.70 18.29 16.69
N PHE A 115 -23.48 17.65 15.53
CA PHE A 115 -24.11 18.02 14.26
C PHE A 115 -25.02 16.90 13.74
N SER A 116 -25.89 17.25 12.80
CA SER A 116 -26.75 16.30 12.09
C SER A 116 -26.23 16.07 10.67
N GLY A 117 -26.15 14.80 10.25
CA GLY A 117 -25.71 14.43 8.91
C GLY A 117 -24.19 14.37 8.76
N TRP A 118 -23.71 14.33 7.52
CA TRP A 118 -22.28 14.24 7.22
C TRP A 118 -21.57 15.58 7.45
N GLN A 119 -20.47 15.57 8.19
CA GLN A 119 -19.60 16.73 8.38
C GLN A 119 -18.13 16.33 8.31
N LYS A 120 -17.29 17.18 7.70
CA LYS A 120 -15.84 17.03 7.75
C LYS A 120 -15.35 17.37 9.16
N VAL A 121 -14.65 16.43 9.79
CA VAL A 121 -13.92 16.66 11.05
C VAL A 121 -12.44 16.68 10.72
N VAL A 122 -11.73 17.68 11.23
CA VAL A 122 -10.28 17.83 11.08
C VAL A 122 -9.67 17.82 12.47
N LEU A 123 -8.75 16.90 12.70
CA LEU A 123 -7.95 16.82 13.92
C LEU A 123 -6.50 17.19 13.56
N PRO A 124 -6.07 18.44 13.78
CA PRO A 124 -4.68 18.82 13.58
C PRO A 124 -3.77 17.94 14.42
N PHE A 125 -2.62 17.51 13.90
CA PHE A 125 -1.70 16.66 14.67
C PHE A 125 -1.23 17.30 15.98
N GLU A 126 -1.16 18.63 16.05
CA GLU A 126 -0.87 19.37 17.29
C GLU A 126 -1.93 19.19 18.40
N THR A 127 -3.12 18.67 18.07
CA THR A 127 -4.17 18.39 19.06
C THR A 127 -4.05 17.00 19.70
N PHE A 128 -3.19 16.13 19.15
CA PHE A 128 -2.95 14.81 19.72
C PHE A 128 -2.09 14.93 20.96
N THR A 129 -2.52 14.25 22.02
CA THR A 129 -1.81 14.19 23.30
C THR A 129 -1.53 12.74 23.64
N ARG A 130 -0.42 12.49 24.35
CA ARG A 130 -0.06 11.15 24.77
C ARG A 130 -1.16 10.58 25.67
N SER A 131 -1.71 9.42 25.31
CA SER A 131 -2.77 8.78 26.08
C SER A 131 -2.27 8.43 27.48
N ALA A 132 -3.16 8.54 28.47
CA ALA A 132 -2.90 8.05 29.82
C ALA A 132 -2.81 6.52 29.88
N GLU A 133 -3.39 5.81 28.90
CA GLU A 133 -3.39 4.35 28.81
C GLU A 133 -2.36 3.85 27.78
N GLN A 134 -1.13 3.68 28.22
CA GLN A 134 -0.06 3.13 27.38
C GLN A 134 0.12 1.63 27.55
N PRO A 135 0.49 0.88 26.50
CA PRO A 135 1.05 -0.45 26.67
C PRO A 135 2.33 -0.42 27.52
N ALA A 136 2.63 -1.56 28.16
CA ALA A 136 3.88 -1.71 28.89
C ALA A 136 5.07 -1.67 27.90
N GLY A 137 6.02 -0.76 28.15
CA GLY A 137 7.21 -0.61 27.29
C GLY A 137 7.06 0.38 26.13
N ALA A 138 5.98 1.16 26.07
CA ALA A 138 5.85 2.25 25.10
C ALA A 138 6.98 3.30 25.27
N PRO A 139 7.63 3.74 24.17
CA PRO A 139 8.91 4.45 24.19
C PRO A 139 8.92 5.85 24.83
N ASP A 140 7.79 6.57 24.86
CA ASP A 140 7.71 7.97 25.32
C ASP A 140 8.64 8.91 24.54
N ASP A 141 8.70 8.73 23.23
CA ASP A 141 9.56 9.49 22.31
C ASP A 141 8.86 10.66 21.61
N GLY A 142 7.56 10.82 21.85
CA GLY A 142 6.74 11.91 21.37
C GLY A 142 6.04 11.63 20.04
N PHE A 143 5.14 12.52 19.65
CA PHE A 143 4.31 12.29 18.47
C PHE A 143 5.01 12.72 17.18
N GLY A 144 5.69 11.76 16.53
CA GLY A 144 6.29 11.90 15.21
C GLY A 144 5.45 11.27 14.09
N LEU A 145 5.67 11.71 12.85
CA LEU A 145 5.06 11.10 11.65
C LEU A 145 5.94 10.02 11.02
N SER A 146 7.05 9.67 11.65
CA SER A 146 8.00 8.66 11.16
C SER A 146 7.55 7.22 11.41
N GLU A 147 6.73 6.97 12.44
CA GLU A 147 6.42 5.61 12.92
C GLU A 147 4.95 5.47 13.37
N VAL A 148 3.99 5.84 12.52
CA VAL A 148 2.55 5.61 12.78
C VAL A 148 2.13 4.24 12.25
N TRP A 149 1.81 3.33 13.16
CA TRP A 149 1.45 1.94 12.85
C TRP A 149 -0.07 1.70 12.70
N GLY A 150 -0.89 2.67 13.10
CA GLY A 150 -2.35 2.57 13.00
C GLY A 150 -3.09 3.76 13.59
N TYR A 151 -4.40 3.79 13.38
CA TYR A 151 -5.32 4.72 14.03
C TYR A 151 -6.58 3.97 14.45
N GLY A 152 -7.30 4.51 15.44
CA GLY A 152 -8.55 3.95 15.93
C GLY A 152 -9.50 5.04 16.40
N PHE A 153 -10.77 4.67 16.51
CA PHE A 153 -11.82 5.54 17.06
C PHE A 153 -12.44 4.86 18.27
N LYS A 154 -12.46 5.57 19.41
CA LYS A 154 -13.09 5.11 20.65
C LYS A 154 -14.24 6.05 20.99
N LEU A 155 -15.41 5.50 21.32
CA LEU A 155 -16.48 6.27 21.94
C LEU A 155 -16.17 6.45 23.43
N PRO A 156 -16.34 7.65 24.01
CA PRO A 156 -15.98 7.91 25.40
C PRO A 156 -16.83 7.08 26.38
N GLU A 157 -16.20 6.64 27.47
CA GLU A 157 -16.90 6.00 28.58
C GLU A 157 -17.87 7.00 29.22
N GLY A 158 -19.16 6.66 29.28
CA GLY A 158 -20.21 7.52 29.84
C GLY A 158 -20.96 8.41 28.83
N GLY A 159 -20.64 8.34 27.53
CA GLY A 159 -21.49 8.91 26.46
C GLY A 159 -22.69 8.01 26.12
N THR A 160 -23.58 8.45 25.22
CA THR A 160 -24.64 7.60 24.66
C THR A 160 -23.99 6.42 23.93
N THR A 161 -23.95 5.24 24.55
CA THR A 161 -23.31 4.01 24.04
C THR A 161 -24.20 3.23 23.06
N SER A 162 -25.19 3.88 22.44
CA SER A 162 -26.10 3.26 21.49
C SER A 162 -26.21 4.10 20.22
N GLY A 163 -25.98 3.49 19.06
CA GLY A 163 -26.11 4.14 17.76
C GLY A 163 -25.16 3.56 16.71
N SER A 164 -25.13 4.20 15.53
CA SER A 164 -24.17 3.90 14.47
C SER A 164 -23.29 5.13 14.24
N LEU A 165 -21.98 4.95 14.27
CA LEU A 165 -21.02 5.94 13.79
C LEU A 165 -20.67 5.59 12.35
N LEU A 166 -20.95 6.50 11.43
CA LEU A 166 -20.57 6.36 10.02
C LEU A 166 -19.36 7.25 9.76
N LEU A 167 -18.32 6.66 9.19
CA LEU A 167 -17.08 7.35 8.81
C LEU A 167 -16.87 7.12 7.32
N ASP A 168 -16.41 8.16 6.64
CA ASP A 168 -16.00 8.11 5.24
C ASP A 168 -14.87 9.11 5.01
N GLN A 169 -14.06 8.88 3.98
CA GLN A 169 -12.97 9.74 3.53
C GLN A 169 -11.92 10.07 4.60
N VAL A 170 -11.58 9.10 5.45
CA VAL A 170 -10.47 9.23 6.41
C VAL A 170 -9.15 9.33 5.65
N ARG A 171 -8.46 10.46 5.78
CA ARG A 171 -7.19 10.74 5.10
C ARG A 171 -6.31 11.66 5.92
N LEU A 172 -5.01 11.62 5.65
CA LEU A 172 -4.09 12.66 6.04
C LEU A 172 -4.19 13.83 5.03
N GLU A 173 -4.22 15.06 5.51
CA GLU A 173 -4.28 16.27 4.68
C GLU A 173 -3.31 17.31 5.24
N LEU A 174 -2.49 17.90 4.38
CA LEU A 174 -1.69 19.08 4.74
C LEU A 174 -2.63 20.28 4.83
N ILE A 175 -2.58 21.02 5.94
CA ILE A 175 -3.43 22.19 6.18
C ILE A 175 -2.54 23.39 6.55
N PRO A 176 -2.54 24.47 5.75
CA PRO A 176 -3.23 24.60 4.46
C PRO A 176 -2.65 23.65 3.39
N PRO A 177 -3.44 23.23 2.38
CA PRO A 177 -2.91 22.43 1.28
C PRO A 177 -1.75 23.18 0.58
N PRO A 178 -0.72 22.47 0.10
CA PRO A 178 0.41 23.08 -0.58
C PRO A 178 -0.03 23.80 -1.86
N THR A 179 0.47 25.00 -2.09
CA THR A 179 0.21 25.78 -3.32
C THR A 179 1.11 25.38 -4.48
N GLU A 180 2.20 24.65 -4.20
CA GLU A 180 3.11 24.11 -5.19
C GLU A 180 3.47 22.67 -4.82
N ILE A 181 3.42 21.74 -5.78
CA ILE A 181 3.82 20.35 -5.62
C ILE A 181 4.70 19.93 -6.81
N THR A 182 5.80 19.25 -6.52
CA THR A 182 6.65 18.62 -7.53
C THR A 182 6.32 17.13 -7.66
N VAL A 183 5.96 16.69 -8.86
CA VAL A 183 5.83 15.27 -9.20
C VAL A 183 7.22 14.69 -9.40
N VAL A 184 7.53 13.56 -8.76
CA VAL A 184 8.90 13.01 -8.70
C VAL A 184 9.03 11.63 -9.35
N ASN A 185 7.94 11.03 -9.82
CA ASN A 185 7.97 9.76 -10.54
C ASN A 185 6.91 9.67 -11.63
N THR A 186 7.02 8.64 -12.47
CA THR A 186 6.09 8.36 -13.57
C THR A 186 4.99 7.37 -13.22
N ASN A 187 4.80 7.04 -11.94
CA ASN A 187 3.78 6.09 -11.52
C ASN A 187 2.38 6.66 -11.76
N ASP A 188 1.41 5.78 -12.05
CA ASP A 188 0.01 6.19 -12.25
C ASP A 188 -0.66 6.70 -10.96
N SER A 189 -0.22 6.19 -9.80
CA SER A 189 -0.76 6.52 -8.49
C SER A 189 0.29 6.33 -7.39
N GLY A 190 -0.07 6.72 -6.17
CA GLY A 190 0.80 6.65 -5.00
C GLY A 190 1.71 7.88 -4.84
N ASP A 191 2.53 7.85 -3.80
CA ASP A 191 3.36 8.97 -3.38
C ASP A 191 4.26 9.47 -4.52
N GLY A 192 4.31 10.79 -4.67
CA GLY A 192 5.12 11.45 -5.70
C GLY A 192 4.56 11.40 -7.12
N SER A 193 3.41 10.75 -7.36
CA SER A 193 2.75 10.70 -8.67
C SER A 193 1.96 11.97 -9.00
N LEU A 194 1.70 12.20 -10.30
CA LEU A 194 0.84 13.29 -10.75
C LEU A 194 -0.59 13.18 -10.22
N ARG A 195 -1.12 11.95 -10.10
CA ARG A 195 -2.47 11.73 -9.57
C ARG A 195 -2.57 12.18 -8.11
N GLN A 196 -1.55 11.86 -7.31
CA GLN A 196 -1.46 12.31 -5.92
C GLN A 196 -1.30 13.84 -5.84
N ALA A 197 -0.43 14.42 -6.67
CA ALA A 197 -0.25 15.88 -6.72
C ALA A 197 -1.56 16.63 -7.07
N ILE A 198 -2.38 16.11 -7.99
CA ILE A 198 -3.70 16.68 -8.32
C ILE A 198 -4.65 16.63 -7.11
N ALA A 199 -4.60 15.55 -6.33
CA ALA A 199 -5.42 15.41 -5.13
C ALA A 199 -4.99 16.43 -4.06
N ASP A 200 -3.68 16.61 -3.86
CA ASP A 200 -3.13 17.34 -2.72
C ASP A 200 -2.97 18.85 -2.93
N VAL A 201 -2.77 19.30 -4.17
CA VAL A 201 -2.50 20.73 -4.44
C VAL A 201 -3.72 21.58 -4.07
N ALA A 202 -3.48 22.75 -3.48
CA ALA A 202 -4.51 23.75 -3.22
C ALA A 202 -5.22 24.17 -4.52
N SER A 203 -6.50 24.55 -4.43
CA SER A 203 -7.17 25.21 -5.57
C SER A 203 -6.44 26.51 -5.93
N GLY A 204 -6.15 26.69 -7.21
CA GLY A 204 -5.30 27.75 -7.75
C GLY A 204 -3.80 27.47 -7.72
N GLY A 205 -3.38 26.33 -7.15
CA GLY A 205 -1.97 25.96 -7.03
C GLY A 205 -1.35 25.41 -8.32
N THR A 206 -0.04 25.20 -8.27
CA THR A 206 0.79 24.75 -9.40
C THR A 206 1.40 23.39 -9.12
N ILE A 207 1.29 22.49 -10.10
CA ILE A 207 2.00 21.22 -10.12
C ILE A 207 3.14 21.35 -11.13
N THR A 208 4.36 21.14 -10.67
CA THR A 208 5.57 21.07 -11.50
C THR A 208 6.12 19.63 -11.48
N PHE A 209 7.21 19.38 -12.19
CA PHE A 209 7.80 18.05 -12.31
C PHE A 209 9.30 18.10 -12.02
N ASP A 210 9.80 17.04 -11.39
CA ASP A 210 11.24 16.85 -11.21
C ASP A 210 11.92 16.82 -12.60
N PRO A 211 12.99 17.60 -12.84
CA PRO A 211 13.70 17.60 -14.12
C PRO A 211 14.19 16.23 -14.58
N GLY A 212 14.42 15.29 -13.65
CA GLY A 212 14.76 13.91 -13.94
C GLY A 212 13.68 13.14 -14.71
N LEU A 213 12.45 13.67 -14.79
CA LEU A 213 11.35 13.09 -15.57
C LEU A 213 11.33 13.54 -17.04
N THR A 214 12.31 14.31 -17.50
CA THR A 214 12.43 14.77 -18.89
C THR A 214 12.28 13.61 -19.89
N GLY A 215 11.36 13.74 -20.85
CA GLY A 215 11.05 12.70 -21.84
C GLY A 215 10.39 11.43 -21.28
N GLY A 216 10.11 11.38 -19.98
CA GLY A 216 9.43 10.26 -19.33
C GLY A 216 7.98 10.10 -19.81
N THR A 217 7.34 8.99 -19.42
CA THR A 217 5.93 8.73 -19.69
C THR A 217 5.20 8.29 -18.44
N ILE A 218 4.24 9.09 -17.99
CA ILE A 218 3.23 8.70 -17.00
C ILE A 218 2.15 7.90 -17.76
N THR A 219 2.12 6.59 -17.54
CA THR A 219 1.14 5.69 -18.20
C THR A 219 -0.02 5.41 -17.27
N LEU A 220 -1.23 5.84 -17.66
CA LEU A 220 -2.41 5.70 -16.82
C LEU A 220 -2.95 4.26 -16.84
N THR A 221 -3.17 3.69 -15.66
CA THR A 221 -3.75 2.35 -15.48
C THR A 221 -4.99 2.36 -14.58
N SER A 222 -5.15 3.36 -13.72
CA SER A 222 -6.29 3.51 -12.81
C SER A 222 -7.36 4.50 -13.33
N GLY A 223 -7.46 4.65 -14.64
CA GLY A 223 -8.43 5.54 -15.29
C GLY A 223 -7.93 6.98 -15.47
N PRO A 224 -8.81 7.92 -15.87
CA PRO A 224 -8.41 9.28 -16.23
C PRO A 224 -7.96 10.09 -15.02
N LEU A 225 -7.18 11.15 -15.25
CA LEU A 225 -6.90 12.18 -14.26
C LEU A 225 -8.06 13.19 -14.26
N ALA A 226 -8.85 13.20 -13.19
CA ALA A 226 -9.97 14.13 -13.02
C ALA A 226 -9.50 15.42 -12.33
N ILE A 227 -9.72 16.56 -12.98
CA ILE A 227 -9.42 17.88 -12.47
C ILE A 227 -10.72 18.52 -11.98
N GLY A 228 -10.88 18.57 -10.65
CA GLY A 228 -12.08 19.06 -9.96
C GLY A 228 -11.94 20.45 -9.34
N LYS A 229 -10.80 21.10 -9.49
CA LYS A 229 -10.46 22.39 -8.89
C LYS A 229 -9.58 23.20 -9.85
N ASP A 230 -9.50 24.51 -9.61
CA ASP A 230 -8.59 25.36 -10.37
C ASP A 230 -7.15 24.93 -10.09
N LEU A 231 -6.32 24.75 -11.11
CA LEU A 231 -4.90 24.46 -10.95
C LEU A 231 -4.11 24.69 -12.24
N THR A 232 -2.79 24.71 -12.09
CA THR A 232 -1.83 24.68 -13.20
C THR A 232 -1.03 23.38 -13.15
N ILE A 233 -0.84 22.72 -14.29
CA ILE A 233 0.10 21.60 -14.46
C ILE A 233 1.15 22.07 -15.47
N ASP A 234 2.36 22.33 -14.99
CA ASP A 234 3.45 22.89 -15.77
C ASP A 234 4.60 21.89 -15.96
N GLY A 235 4.68 21.30 -17.16
CA GLY A 235 5.76 20.42 -17.58
C GLY A 235 7.06 21.12 -17.97
N SER A 236 7.18 22.44 -17.80
CA SER A 236 8.33 23.22 -18.29
C SER A 236 9.67 22.76 -17.69
N ALA A 237 9.65 22.27 -16.45
CA ALA A 237 10.82 21.72 -15.77
C ALA A 237 11.24 20.31 -16.26
N ALA A 238 10.35 19.57 -16.93
CA ALA A 238 10.60 18.24 -17.48
C ALA A 238 10.21 18.16 -18.97
N PRO A 239 10.98 18.79 -19.88
CA PRO A 239 10.61 18.90 -21.29
C PRO A 239 10.29 17.54 -21.95
N GLY A 240 9.21 17.50 -22.73
CA GLY A 240 8.80 16.30 -23.46
C GLY A 240 8.15 15.21 -22.59
N LEU A 241 7.89 15.48 -21.31
CA LEU A 241 7.14 14.56 -20.45
C LEU A 241 5.76 14.26 -21.04
N THR A 242 5.46 12.96 -21.11
CA THR A 242 4.23 12.43 -21.71
C THR A 242 3.28 11.92 -20.64
N ILE A 243 1.99 12.24 -20.79
CA ILE A 243 0.88 11.62 -20.05
C ILE A 243 0.07 10.79 -21.05
N SER A 244 0.06 9.48 -20.86
CA SER A 244 -0.54 8.52 -21.77
C SER A 244 -1.76 7.84 -21.15
N GLY A 245 -2.89 7.85 -21.85
CA GLY A 245 -4.09 7.08 -21.48
C GLY A 245 -3.98 5.57 -21.76
N ASN A 246 -2.79 5.11 -22.18
CA ASN A 246 -2.46 3.72 -22.47
C ASN A 246 -3.39 3.02 -23.49
N ASN A 247 -4.09 3.78 -24.31
CA ASN A 247 -5.15 3.35 -25.21
C ASN A 247 -6.32 2.63 -24.49
N THR A 248 -6.47 2.81 -23.18
CA THR A 248 -7.51 2.16 -22.37
C THR A 248 -8.44 3.16 -21.71
N THR A 249 -7.98 4.39 -21.48
CA THR A 249 -8.73 5.44 -20.80
C THR A 249 -8.49 6.80 -21.43
N ARG A 250 -9.38 7.76 -21.17
CA ARG A 250 -9.05 9.18 -21.38
C ARG A 250 -7.86 9.57 -20.52
N VAL A 251 -7.11 10.58 -20.96
CA VAL A 251 -6.00 11.14 -20.20
C VAL A 251 -6.52 12.09 -19.12
N LEU A 252 -7.27 13.11 -19.53
CA LEU A 252 -7.76 14.16 -18.64
C LEU A 252 -9.29 14.28 -18.70
N ILE A 253 -9.90 14.55 -17.56
CA ILE A 253 -11.28 15.02 -17.46
C ILE A 253 -11.28 16.32 -16.66
N ILE A 254 -11.68 17.43 -17.29
CA ILE A 254 -11.90 18.69 -16.59
C ILE A 254 -13.37 18.74 -16.16
N ASN A 255 -13.61 18.77 -14.86
CA ASN A 255 -14.96 18.76 -14.30
C ASN A 255 -15.60 20.15 -14.42
N PRO A 256 -16.95 20.23 -14.41
CA PRO A 256 -17.65 21.52 -14.40
C PRO A 256 -17.18 22.42 -13.25
N GLY A 257 -16.97 23.70 -13.54
CA GLY A 257 -16.53 24.70 -12.56
C GLY A 257 -15.03 24.73 -12.27
N ALA A 258 -14.23 23.81 -12.82
CA ALA A 258 -12.78 23.82 -12.69
C ALA A 258 -12.09 24.51 -13.88
N THR A 259 -10.99 25.21 -13.61
CA THR A 259 -10.07 25.77 -14.60
C THR A 259 -8.73 25.04 -14.56
N ALA A 260 -8.38 24.36 -15.66
CA ALA A 260 -7.09 23.69 -15.81
C ALA A 260 -6.19 24.46 -16.77
N ASN A 261 -5.00 24.85 -16.32
CA ASN A 261 -3.95 25.39 -17.17
C ASN A 261 -2.88 24.31 -17.37
N ILE A 262 -2.71 23.81 -18.59
CA ILE A 262 -1.73 22.77 -18.90
C ILE A 262 -0.65 23.36 -19.79
N ASN A 263 0.60 23.29 -19.34
CA ASN A 263 1.75 23.82 -20.05
C ASN A 263 2.80 22.74 -20.31
N ALA A 264 3.44 22.79 -21.49
CA ALA A 264 4.65 22.02 -21.81
C ALA A 264 4.56 20.50 -21.64
N LEU A 265 3.40 19.89 -21.94
CA LEU A 265 3.19 18.44 -21.81
C LEU A 265 2.78 17.79 -23.13
N VAL A 266 3.07 16.49 -23.26
CA VAL A 266 2.55 15.64 -24.34
C VAL A 266 1.40 14.79 -23.80
N ILE A 267 0.21 14.90 -24.40
CA ILE A 267 -1.00 14.17 -24.03
C ILE A 267 -1.35 13.20 -25.15
N THR A 268 -1.28 11.91 -24.88
CA THR A 268 -1.42 10.87 -25.91
C THR A 268 -2.13 9.61 -25.45
N GLY A 269 -2.41 8.70 -26.39
CA GLY A 269 -2.92 7.37 -26.10
C GLY A 269 -4.25 7.37 -25.35
N GLY A 270 -5.03 8.44 -25.42
CA GLY A 270 -6.33 8.49 -24.76
C GLY A 270 -7.39 7.71 -25.54
N LEU A 271 -8.20 6.90 -24.85
CA LEU A 271 -9.37 6.21 -25.41
C LEU A 271 -10.65 6.62 -24.67
N GLY A 272 -11.68 7.06 -25.41
CA GLY A 272 -13.00 7.33 -24.86
C GLY A 272 -14.14 6.71 -25.67
N ASN A 273 -15.31 6.49 -25.06
CA ASN A 273 -16.38 5.67 -25.66
C ASN A 273 -17.52 6.45 -26.35
N ALA A 274 -17.44 7.79 -26.44
CA ALA A 274 -18.55 8.58 -27.03
C ALA A 274 -18.24 10.05 -27.40
N GLN A 275 -17.31 10.71 -26.70
CA GLN A 275 -17.26 12.19 -26.68
C GLN A 275 -15.86 12.80 -26.86
N ALA A 276 -14.82 12.12 -26.38
CA ALA A 276 -13.43 12.60 -26.45
C ALA A 276 -12.48 11.45 -26.12
N GLY A 277 -11.40 11.31 -26.89
CA GLY A 277 -10.37 10.29 -26.65
C GLY A 277 -9.36 10.72 -25.59
N GLY A 278 -8.71 11.86 -25.80
CA GLY A 278 -7.63 12.35 -24.92
C GLY A 278 -8.15 13.13 -23.72
N ILE A 279 -8.80 14.26 -24.00
CA ILE A 279 -9.23 15.21 -22.97
C ILE A 279 -10.74 15.43 -23.09
N ARG A 280 -11.48 15.15 -22.03
CA ARG A 280 -12.88 15.57 -21.90
C ARG A 280 -12.94 16.87 -21.10
N ASN A 281 -13.23 17.98 -21.76
CA ASN A 281 -13.41 19.26 -21.08
C ASN A 281 -14.89 19.56 -20.82
N ASN A 282 -15.31 19.61 -19.54
CA ASN A 282 -16.62 20.13 -19.13
C ASN A 282 -16.50 21.44 -18.31
N GLY A 283 -15.30 22.00 -18.20
CA GLY A 283 -14.99 23.26 -17.51
C GLY A 283 -14.19 24.20 -18.42
N THR A 284 -13.18 24.85 -17.86
CA THR A 284 -12.25 25.72 -18.60
C THR A 284 -10.90 25.01 -18.75
N LEU A 285 -10.37 24.97 -19.97
CA LEU A 285 -9.07 24.39 -20.27
C LEU A 285 -8.23 25.39 -21.07
N ASN A 286 -7.06 25.74 -20.56
CA ASN A 286 -6.04 26.50 -21.27
C ASN A 286 -4.86 25.56 -21.57
N LEU A 287 -4.48 25.45 -22.84
CA LEU A 287 -3.32 24.67 -23.29
C LEU A 287 -2.26 25.62 -23.85
N SER A 288 -1.04 25.54 -23.33
CA SER A 288 0.12 26.25 -23.86
C SER A 288 1.28 25.29 -24.06
N ASN A 289 2.04 25.46 -25.14
CA ASN A 289 3.25 24.67 -25.43
C ASN A 289 3.07 23.15 -25.31
N SER A 290 1.83 22.66 -25.48
CA SER A 290 1.47 21.27 -25.22
C SER A 290 1.08 20.58 -26.52
N THR A 291 1.40 19.29 -26.63
CA THR A 291 1.02 18.46 -27.77
C THR A 291 -0.10 17.53 -27.38
N VAL A 292 -1.20 17.52 -28.13
CA VAL A 292 -2.29 16.54 -27.96
C VAL A 292 -2.36 15.70 -29.22
N THR A 293 -2.00 14.43 -29.15
CA THR A 293 -1.84 13.56 -30.33
C THR A 293 -2.20 12.10 -30.03
N GLY A 294 -2.46 11.26 -31.03
CA GLY A 294 -2.63 9.81 -30.83
C GLY A 294 -3.79 9.42 -29.90
N ASN A 295 -4.86 10.22 -29.86
CA ASN A 295 -6.03 9.97 -29.01
C ASN A 295 -7.23 9.51 -29.85
N THR A 296 -7.96 8.49 -29.40
CA THR A 296 -9.02 7.80 -30.17
C THR A 296 -10.36 7.80 -29.42
N VAL A 297 -11.46 7.85 -30.17
CA VAL A 297 -12.80 7.57 -29.63
C VAL A 297 -13.27 6.22 -30.18
N ALA A 298 -13.56 5.26 -29.30
CA ALA A 298 -14.22 4.01 -29.67
C ALA A 298 -15.69 4.28 -30.03
N GLY A 299 -16.12 3.81 -31.20
CA GLY A 299 -17.50 3.91 -31.65
C GLY A 299 -17.89 5.23 -32.33
N GLY A 300 -16.93 6.11 -32.65
CA GLY A 300 -17.17 7.27 -33.51
C GLY A 300 -17.09 6.88 -34.98
N ALA A 301 -18.19 7.08 -35.72
CA ALA A 301 -18.19 7.15 -37.19
C ALA A 301 -17.64 8.49 -37.67
#